data_AF-W6ZPX6-F1
#
_entry.id   AF-W6ZPX6-F1
#
_cell.length_a   1.000
_cell.length_b   1.000
_cell.length_c   1.000
_cell.angle_alpha   90.00
_cell.angle_beta   90.00
_cell.angle_gamma   90.00
#
_symmetry.space_group_name_H-M   'P 1'
#
loop_
_entity.id
_entity.type
_entity.pdbx_description
1 polymer ?
#
loop_
_entity_poly.entity_id
_entity_poly.type
_entity_poly.pdbx_seq_one_letter_code
_entity_poly.pdbx_strand_id
1 'polypeptide(L)'
;MKINPAPFHMAQAIITGLVVVLSIAILGTSAHTLRVFNEQHLSNPWWAPMWPQHFDVQGTKALVASSVVTLVLCGAFLIASFIPKLALRQKYTLRALLSLATLLPTLLLTLITVVWAHILNGNAPDVDTIQTWTCKMQSSRPLEQNLPEGIAMPPGMGNGDFKSLCQSSKFALWGTLVVFLLVGASTGVTMVTWIADKWAARQHRKEVEMGNIPANLP
;
A
#
# COMPACT_ATOMS: atom_id res chain seq x y z
N MET A 1 25.42 -25.30 -10.23
CA MET A 1 24.10 -25.47 -9.57
C MET A 1 23.04 -24.86 -10.49
N LYS A 2 22.05 -25.63 -10.96
CA LYS A 2 21.03 -25.17 -11.92
C LYS A 2 19.88 -24.53 -11.14
N ILE A 3 19.82 -23.20 -11.09
CA ILE A 3 18.78 -22.46 -10.37
C ILE A 3 17.49 -22.51 -11.19
N ASN A 4 16.40 -23.01 -10.61
CA ASN A 4 15.07 -22.97 -11.22
C ASN A 4 14.39 -21.62 -10.90
N PRO A 5 14.07 -20.75 -11.88
CA PRO A 5 13.46 -19.45 -11.64
C PRO A 5 11.93 -19.51 -11.39
N ALA A 6 11.28 -20.62 -11.70
CA ALA A 6 9.83 -20.80 -11.53
C ALA A 6 9.28 -20.49 -10.12
N PRO A 7 9.89 -20.95 -9.00
CA PRO A 7 9.38 -20.65 -7.66
C PRO A 7 9.41 -19.15 -7.34
N PHE A 8 10.42 -18.41 -7.81
CA PHE A 8 10.52 -16.98 -7.54
C PHE A 8 9.45 -16.17 -8.27
N HIS A 9 9.07 -16.58 -9.48
CA HIS A 9 7.98 -15.97 -10.22
C HIS A 9 6.60 -16.20 -9.56
N MET A 10 6.40 -17.35 -8.91
CA MET A 10 5.19 -17.62 -8.14
C MET A 10 5.17 -16.80 -6.84
N ALA A 11 6.29 -16.75 -6.12
CA ALA A 11 6.43 -15.91 -4.92
C ALA A 11 6.11 -14.44 -5.22
N GLN A 12 6.65 -13.90 -6.31
CA GLN A 12 6.37 -12.54 -6.75
C GLN A 12 4.87 -12.29 -7.03
N ALA A 13 4.19 -13.24 -7.69
CA ALA A 13 2.76 -13.11 -7.98
C ALA A 13 1.93 -13.13 -6.69
N ILE A 14 2.27 -13.99 -5.72
CA ILE A 14 1.59 -14.06 -4.42
C ILE A 14 1.78 -12.76 -3.65
N ILE A 15 3.01 -12.26 -3.55
CA ILE A 15 3.31 -10.98 -2.87
C ILE A 15 2.55 -9.83 -3.53
N THR A 16 2.55 -9.77 -4.87
CA THR A 16 1.80 -8.74 -5.61
C THR A 16 0.29 -8.84 -5.35
N GLY A 17 -0.25 -10.06 -5.28
CA GLY A 17 -1.66 -10.30 -4.94
C GLY A 17 -2.01 -9.78 -3.55
N LEU A 18 -1.17 -10.07 -2.54
CA LEU A 18 -1.33 -9.54 -1.19
C LEU A 18 -1.28 -8.01 -1.15
N VAL A 19 -0.35 -7.40 -1.90
CA VAL A 19 -0.25 -5.94 -2.05
C VAL A 19 -1.55 -5.37 -2.61
N VAL A 20 -2.14 -5.98 -3.64
CA VAL A 20 -3.40 -5.53 -4.24
C VAL A 20 -4.55 -5.60 -3.22
N VAL A 21 -4.69 -6.72 -2.50
CA VAL A 21 -5.75 -6.89 -1.49
C VAL A 21 -5.61 -5.88 -0.35
N LEU A 22 -4.39 -5.70 0.19
CA LEU A 22 -4.12 -4.70 1.21
C LEU A 22 -4.38 -3.28 0.71
N SER A 23 -4.02 -2.97 -0.54
CA SER A 23 -4.28 -1.65 -1.13
C SER A 23 -5.78 -1.34 -1.21
N ILE A 24 -6.62 -2.32 -1.53
CA ILE A 24 -8.08 -2.17 -1.51
C ILE A 24 -8.57 -1.88 -0.09
N ALA A 25 -8.07 -2.63 0.90
CA ALA A 25 -8.46 -2.44 2.29
C ALA A 25 -8.03 -1.05 2.82
N ILE A 26 -6.80 -0.62 2.53
CA ILE A 26 -6.28 0.71 2.90
C ILE A 26 -7.09 1.82 2.22
N LEU A 27 -7.40 1.68 0.94
CA LEU A 27 -8.25 2.62 0.21
C LEU A 27 -9.63 2.71 0.87
N GLY A 28 -10.23 1.56 1.17
CA GLY A 28 -11.54 1.50 1.84
C GLY A 28 -11.54 2.20 3.19
N THR A 29 -10.57 1.89 4.06
CA THR A 29 -10.53 2.48 5.41
C THR A 29 -10.17 3.97 5.40
N SER A 30 -9.21 4.39 4.57
CA SER A 30 -8.81 5.81 4.47
C SER A 30 -9.87 6.68 3.77
N ALA A 31 -10.53 6.15 2.73
CA ALA A 31 -11.66 6.86 2.10
C ALA A 31 -12.86 6.93 3.04
N HIS A 32 -13.14 5.86 3.80
CA HIS A 32 -14.22 5.85 4.78
C HIS A 32 -14.00 6.91 5.87
N THR A 33 -12.81 6.97 6.48
CA THR A 33 -12.51 7.96 7.53
C THR A 33 -12.54 9.39 6.98
N LEU A 34 -12.04 9.61 5.76
CA LEU A 34 -12.10 10.92 5.11
C LEU A 34 -13.53 11.35 4.77
N ARG A 35 -14.38 10.41 4.32
CA ARG A 35 -15.80 10.68 4.06
C ARG A 35 -16.53 11.08 5.33
N VAL A 36 -16.36 10.31 6.41
CA VAL A 36 -16.98 10.61 7.70
C VAL A 36 -16.53 11.97 8.20
N PHE A 37 -15.25 12.31 8.09
CA PHE A 37 -14.77 13.65 8.40
C PHE A 37 -15.51 14.71 7.56
N ASN A 38 -15.53 14.58 6.23
CA ASN A 38 -16.17 15.55 5.34
C ASN A 38 -17.67 15.73 5.62
N GLU A 39 -18.37 14.69 6.06
CA GLU A 39 -19.80 14.76 6.40
C GLU A 39 -20.06 15.34 7.80
N GLN A 40 -19.17 15.08 8.76
CA GLN A 40 -19.43 15.33 10.18
C GLN A 40 -18.70 16.55 10.76
N HIS A 41 -17.62 17.03 10.12
CA HIS A 41 -16.74 18.05 10.71
C HIS A 41 -17.42 19.39 11.04
N LEU A 42 -18.50 19.77 10.35
CA LEU A 42 -19.26 21.01 10.61
C LEU A 42 -20.54 20.78 11.43
N SER A 43 -21.08 19.57 11.41
CA SER A 43 -22.41 19.26 11.95
C SER A 43 -22.38 18.54 13.29
N ASN A 44 -21.29 17.81 13.56
CA ASN A 44 -21.16 16.99 14.76
C ASN A 44 -20.38 17.75 15.86
N PRO A 45 -20.98 17.98 17.04
CA PRO A 45 -20.34 18.69 18.15
C PRO A 45 -19.01 18.09 18.63
N TRP A 46 -18.76 16.79 18.41
CA TRP A 46 -17.49 16.15 18.77
C TRP A 46 -16.36 16.44 17.82
N TRP A 47 -16.68 16.87 16.60
CA TRP A 47 -15.72 17.36 15.64
C TRP A 47 -15.60 18.91 15.71
N ALA A 48 -16.55 19.60 16.35
CA ALA A 48 -16.57 21.06 16.47
C ALA A 48 -15.34 21.73 17.12
N PRO A 49 -14.57 21.09 18.04
CA PRO A 49 -13.35 21.71 18.56
C PRO A 49 -12.22 21.81 17.52
N MET A 50 -12.35 21.19 16.35
CA MET A 50 -11.35 21.25 15.29
C MET A 50 -11.48 22.56 14.50
N TRP A 51 -10.62 23.51 14.82
CA TRP A 51 -10.47 24.70 13.98
C TRP A 51 -9.79 24.31 12.66
N PRO A 52 -10.21 24.86 11.50
CA PRO A 52 -9.58 24.58 10.21
C PRO A 52 -8.07 24.83 10.17
N GLN A 53 -7.55 25.69 11.06
CA GLN A 53 -6.11 25.99 11.16
C GLN A 53 -5.33 25.00 12.03
N HIS A 54 -6.01 24.21 12.86
CA HIS A 54 -5.40 23.24 13.78
C HIS A 54 -5.71 21.79 13.39
N PHE A 55 -6.13 21.57 12.13
CA PHE A 55 -6.50 20.25 11.65
C PHE A 55 -5.99 19.95 10.25
N ASP A 56 -5.24 18.85 10.10
CA ASP A 56 -4.64 18.45 8.83
C ASP A 56 -5.20 17.11 8.29
N VAL A 57 -5.77 17.17 7.09
CA VAL A 57 -6.31 16.01 6.35
C VAL A 57 -5.36 15.48 5.27
N GLN A 58 -4.25 16.16 4.99
CA GLN A 58 -3.33 15.83 3.90
C GLN A 58 -2.72 14.44 4.09
N GLY A 59 -2.42 14.04 5.33
CA GLY A 59 -1.94 12.69 5.62
C GLY A 59 -2.93 11.60 5.16
N THR A 60 -4.23 11.81 5.42
CA THR A 60 -5.28 10.87 5.00
C THR A 60 -5.50 10.90 3.48
N LYS A 61 -5.45 12.09 2.86
CA LYS A 61 -5.51 12.22 1.40
C LYS A 61 -4.34 11.53 0.71
N ALA A 62 -3.14 11.60 1.28
CA ALA A 62 -1.96 10.88 0.77
C ALA A 62 -2.11 9.35 0.87
N LEU A 63 -2.72 8.84 1.95
CA LEU A 63 -3.05 7.41 2.08
C LEU A 63 -4.05 6.94 1.01
N VAL A 64 -5.08 7.75 0.72
CA VAL A 64 -6.03 7.48 -0.37
C VAL A 64 -5.31 7.49 -1.73
N ALA A 65 -4.52 8.52 -2.02
CA ALA A 65 -3.83 8.64 -3.30
C ALA A 65 -2.84 7.49 -3.53
N SER A 66 -2.02 7.17 -2.53
CA SER A 66 -1.01 6.10 -2.63
C SER A 66 -1.63 4.71 -2.79
N SER A 67 -2.74 4.42 -2.11
CA SER A 67 -3.44 3.14 -2.24
C SER A 67 -4.09 2.97 -3.62
N VAL A 68 -4.65 4.03 -4.21
CA VAL A 68 -5.16 4.00 -5.59
C VAL A 68 -4.04 3.74 -6.60
N VAL A 69 -2.93 4.47 -6.50
CA VAL A 69 -1.80 4.29 -7.44
C VAL A 69 -1.21 2.88 -7.30
N THR A 70 -1.03 2.40 -6.07
CA THR A 70 -0.53 1.04 -5.81
C THR A 70 -1.46 -0.01 -6.39
N LEU A 71 -2.77 0.14 -6.18
CA LEU A 71 -3.79 -0.76 -6.72
C LEU A 71 -3.74 -0.83 -8.25
N VAL A 72 -3.63 0.32 -8.91
CA VAL A 72 -3.58 0.40 -10.38
C VAL A 72 -2.29 -0.22 -10.91
N LEU A 73 -1.12 0.18 -10.39
CA LEU A 73 0.17 -0.29 -10.90
C LEU A 73 0.40 -1.79 -10.64
N CYS A 74 0.20 -2.23 -9.39
CA CYS A 74 0.37 -3.63 -9.02
C CYS A 74 -0.75 -4.51 -9.59
N GLY A 75 -1.99 -4.01 -9.65
CA GLY A 75 -3.11 -4.71 -10.27
C GLY A 75 -2.91 -4.92 -11.77
N ALA A 76 -2.49 -3.88 -12.50
CA ALA A 76 -2.18 -3.99 -13.93
C ALA A 76 -1.04 -4.98 -14.19
N PHE A 77 0.03 -4.95 -13.39
CA PHE A 77 1.13 -5.92 -13.49
C PHE A 77 0.67 -7.36 -13.20
N LEU A 78 -0.18 -7.54 -12.18
CA LEU A 78 -0.72 -8.85 -11.82
C LEU A 78 -1.60 -9.41 -12.95
N ILE A 79 -2.51 -8.61 -13.50
CA ILE A 79 -3.35 -8.99 -14.64
C ILE A 79 -2.47 -9.34 -15.85
N ALA A 80 -1.50 -8.50 -16.19
CA ALA A 80 -0.56 -8.75 -17.28
C ALA A 80 0.21 -10.06 -17.10
N SER A 81 0.53 -10.44 -15.86
CA SER A 81 1.24 -11.69 -15.55
C SER A 81 0.41 -12.95 -15.81
N PHE A 82 -0.92 -12.86 -15.83
CA PHE A 82 -1.82 -13.98 -16.12
C PHE A 82 -2.25 -14.05 -17.58
N ILE A 83 -2.01 -13.01 -18.40
CA ILE A 83 -2.39 -13.02 -19.81
C ILE A 83 -1.38 -13.87 -20.62
N PRO A 84 -1.80 -15.04 -21.17
CA PRO A 84 -0.89 -15.92 -21.89
C PRO A 84 -0.35 -15.29 -23.18
N LYS A 85 -1.13 -14.39 -23.82
CA LYS A 85 -0.75 -13.67 -25.04
C LYS A 85 0.47 -12.76 -24.87
N LEU A 86 0.76 -12.28 -23.66
CA LEU A 86 1.92 -11.42 -23.40
C LEU A 86 3.24 -12.21 -23.34
N ALA A 87 3.18 -13.55 -23.25
CA ALA A 87 4.34 -14.44 -23.22
C ALA A 87 5.45 -14.00 -22.23
N LEU A 88 5.08 -13.36 -21.12
CA LEU A 88 6.01 -12.83 -20.10
C LEU A 88 6.87 -13.93 -19.46
N ARG A 89 6.44 -15.19 -19.58
CA ARG A 89 7.20 -16.38 -19.18
C ARG A 89 8.37 -16.70 -20.12
N GLN A 90 8.28 -16.36 -21.41
CA GLN A 90 9.37 -16.53 -22.38
C GLN A 90 10.28 -15.30 -22.46
N LYS A 91 9.74 -14.10 -22.21
CA LYS A 91 10.49 -12.83 -22.25
C LYS A 91 10.86 -12.35 -20.84
N TYR A 92 11.77 -13.06 -20.18
CA TYR A 92 12.19 -12.77 -18.80
C TYR A 92 12.66 -11.33 -18.56
N THR A 93 13.38 -10.72 -19.52
CA THR A 93 13.81 -9.32 -19.40
C THR A 93 12.64 -8.34 -19.49
N LEU A 94 11.66 -8.60 -20.36
CA LEU A 94 10.47 -7.75 -20.48
C LEU A 94 9.63 -7.80 -19.21
N ARG A 95 9.44 -8.99 -18.64
CA ARG A 95 8.72 -9.19 -17.38
C ARG A 95 9.41 -8.45 -16.22
N ALA A 96 10.73 -8.57 -16.12
CA ALA A 96 11.51 -7.90 -15.08
C ALA A 96 11.40 -6.37 -15.21
N LEU A 97 11.54 -5.82 -16.42
CA LEU A 97 11.41 -4.38 -16.66
C LEU A 97 10.00 -3.87 -16.34
N LEU A 98 8.96 -4.57 -16.77
CA LEU A 98 7.57 -4.19 -16.47
C LEU A 98 7.28 -4.23 -14.96
N SER A 99 7.80 -5.25 -14.28
CA SER A 99 7.70 -5.35 -12.82
C SER A 99 8.45 -4.21 -12.13
N LEU A 100 9.67 -3.88 -12.54
CA LEU A 100 10.43 -2.78 -11.94
C LEU A 100 9.78 -1.43 -12.21
N ALA A 101 9.24 -1.23 -13.42
CA ALA A 101 8.53 -0.01 -13.79
C ALA A 101 7.26 0.23 -12.95
N THR A 102 6.65 -0.83 -12.40
CA THR A 102 5.47 -0.72 -11.52
C THR A 102 5.86 -0.70 -10.05
N LEU A 103 6.83 -1.51 -9.62
CA LEU A 103 7.25 -1.62 -8.22
C LEU A 103 8.04 -0.40 -7.73
N LEU A 104 8.94 0.17 -8.54
CA LEU A 104 9.79 1.29 -8.09
C LEU A 104 9.00 2.57 -7.77
N PRO A 105 8.06 3.05 -8.63
CA PRO A 105 7.23 4.19 -8.28
C PRO A 105 6.35 3.91 -7.06
N THR A 106 5.81 2.70 -6.96
CA THR A 106 4.99 2.26 -5.82
C THR A 106 5.79 2.27 -4.52
N LEU A 107 7.03 1.78 -4.55
CA LEU A 107 7.93 1.75 -3.40
C LEU A 107 8.23 3.16 -2.89
N LEU A 108 8.57 4.08 -3.79
CA LEU A 108 8.84 5.47 -3.44
C LEU A 108 7.60 6.17 -2.89
N LEU A 109 6.46 6.00 -3.56
CA LEU A 109 5.21 6.65 -3.16
C LEU A 109 4.73 6.18 -1.78
N THR A 110 4.78 4.87 -1.53
CA THR A 110 4.37 4.30 -0.23
C THR A 110 5.31 4.72 0.89
N LEU A 111 6.62 4.80 0.64
CA LEU A 111 7.59 5.35 1.60
C LEU A 111 7.30 6.82 1.94
N ILE A 112 7.16 7.67 0.91
CA ILE A 112 6.87 9.10 1.08
C ILE A 112 5.57 9.27 1.87
N THR A 113 4.53 8.49 1.54
CA THR A 113 3.24 8.58 2.22
C THR A 113 3.33 8.21 3.70
N VAL A 114 4.03 7.12 4.04
CA VAL A 114 4.21 6.69 5.43
C VAL A 114 4.98 7.75 6.22
N VAL A 115 6.09 8.24 5.69
CA VAL A 115 6.90 9.29 6.33
C VAL A 115 6.08 10.56 6.52
N TRP A 116 5.39 11.02 5.48
CA TRP A 116 4.56 12.22 5.52
C TRP A 116 3.44 12.12 6.55
N ALA A 117 2.71 11.00 6.56
CA ALA A 117 1.64 10.78 7.53
C ALA A 117 2.16 10.69 8.97
N HIS A 118 3.35 10.12 9.20
CA HIS A 118 3.99 10.12 10.52
C HIS A 118 4.42 11.52 10.96
N ILE A 119 4.98 12.33 10.07
CA ILE A 119 5.34 13.72 10.36
C ILE A 119 4.10 14.51 10.79
N LEU A 120 3.02 14.42 10.01
CA LEU A 120 1.78 15.14 10.33
C LEU A 120 1.15 14.67 11.64
N ASN A 121 1.15 13.35 11.91
CA ASN A 121 0.68 12.81 13.19
C ASN A 121 1.56 13.24 14.37
N GLY A 122 2.83 13.58 14.14
CA GLY A 122 3.77 14.04 15.16
C GLY A 122 3.56 15.49 15.58
N ASN A 123 2.78 16.28 14.83
CA ASN A 123 2.46 17.67 15.17
C ASN A 123 1.35 17.79 16.22
N ALA A 124 0.71 16.68 16.61
CA ALA A 124 -0.25 16.69 17.70
C ALA A 124 0.46 16.94 19.05
N PRO A 125 -0.11 17.76 19.95
CA PRO A 125 -1.49 18.28 19.94
C PRO A 125 -1.69 19.65 19.26
N ASP A 126 -0.65 20.27 18.71
CA ASP A 126 -0.74 21.62 18.13
C ASP A 126 -1.54 21.66 16.82
N VAL A 127 -1.37 20.61 16.00
CA VAL A 127 -2.16 20.35 14.79
C VAL A 127 -2.57 18.88 14.78
N ASP A 128 -3.86 18.62 14.91
CA ASP A 128 -4.41 17.26 14.92
C ASP A 128 -4.69 16.75 13.49
N THR A 129 -4.61 15.44 13.27
CA THR A 129 -5.06 14.79 12.04
C THR A 129 -6.32 13.96 12.32
N ILE A 130 -6.98 13.44 11.28
CA ILE A 130 -8.08 12.49 11.43
C ILE A 130 -7.66 11.31 12.33
N GLN A 131 -6.43 10.82 12.20
CA GLN A 131 -5.95 9.70 13.02
C GLN A 131 -5.74 10.12 14.48
N THR A 132 -5.00 11.20 14.74
CA THR A 132 -4.69 11.60 16.13
C THR A 132 -5.96 12.03 16.86
N TRP A 133 -6.85 12.76 16.21
CA TRP A 133 -8.12 13.20 16.76
C TRP A 133 -9.05 12.05 17.10
N THR A 134 -9.32 11.16 16.14
CA THR A 134 -10.22 10.01 16.38
C THR A 134 -9.67 9.10 17.46
N CYS A 135 -8.35 8.92 17.53
CA CYS A 135 -7.70 8.13 18.58
C CYS A 135 -7.64 8.83 19.95
N LYS A 136 -7.65 10.16 19.99
CA LYS A 136 -7.79 10.94 21.23
C LYS A 136 -9.22 10.85 21.76
N MET A 137 -10.21 10.93 20.87
CA MET A 137 -11.64 10.91 21.23
C MET A 137 -12.24 9.51 21.43
N GLN A 138 -11.55 8.43 21.04
CA GLN A 138 -12.04 7.06 21.18
C GLN A 138 -12.40 6.65 22.62
N SER A 139 -11.78 7.28 23.62
CA SER A 139 -11.96 7.00 25.04
C SER A 139 -12.66 8.13 25.78
N SER A 140 -12.99 9.22 25.08
CA SER A 140 -13.78 10.30 25.66
C SER A 140 -15.15 9.72 26.02
N ARG A 141 -15.57 9.90 27.27
CA ARG A 141 -16.94 9.58 27.64
C ARG A 141 -17.83 10.64 26.99
N PRO A 142 -18.95 10.28 26.34
CA PRO A 142 -20.01 11.27 26.17
C PRO A 142 -20.27 11.84 27.56
N LEU A 143 -20.48 13.15 27.69
CA LEU A 143 -21.01 13.68 28.94
C LEU A 143 -22.24 12.80 29.24
N GLU A 144 -22.18 11.98 30.29
CA GLU A 144 -23.36 11.29 30.83
C GLU A 144 -24.22 12.38 31.47
N GLN A 145 -24.79 13.24 30.64
CA GLN A 145 -25.94 14.00 31.04
C GLN A 145 -27.10 13.06 30.75
N ASN A 146 -27.82 12.70 31.81
CA ASN A 146 -29.18 12.15 31.74
C ASN A 146 -30.06 13.18 31.00
N LEU A 147 -29.89 13.25 29.69
CA LEU A 147 -30.58 14.17 28.80
C LEU A 147 -31.89 13.49 28.38
N PRO A 148 -33.04 14.17 28.48
CA PRO A 148 -34.30 13.68 27.96
C PRO A 148 -34.16 13.21 26.51
N GLU A 149 -34.95 12.21 26.08
CA GLU A 149 -34.90 11.63 24.71
C GLU A 149 -34.92 12.67 23.57
N GLY A 150 -35.45 13.88 23.79
CA GLY A 150 -35.44 14.99 22.83
C GLY A 150 -34.11 15.74 22.67
N ILE A 151 -33.12 15.48 23.53
CA ILE A 151 -31.76 16.07 23.51
C ILE A 151 -30.69 14.96 23.48
N ALA A 152 -31.10 13.69 23.46
CA ALA A 152 -30.21 12.56 23.31
C ALA A 152 -29.47 12.65 21.98
N MET A 153 -28.19 12.29 22.01
CA MET A 153 -27.32 12.37 20.85
C MET A 153 -27.88 11.54 19.68
N PRO A 154 -28.00 12.11 18.47
CA PRO A 154 -28.45 11.37 17.30
C PRO A 154 -27.59 10.11 17.08
N PRO A 155 -28.18 8.99 16.63
CA PRO A 155 -27.43 7.80 16.27
C PRO A 155 -26.39 8.14 15.18
N GLY A 156 -25.14 7.69 15.36
CA GLY A 156 -24.01 8.01 14.48
C GLY A 156 -23.21 9.27 14.84
N MET A 157 -23.56 9.92 15.97
CA MET A 157 -22.90 11.15 16.42
C MET A 157 -22.10 10.94 17.73
N GLY A 158 -22.04 9.71 18.26
CA GLY A 158 -21.46 9.38 19.57
C GLY A 158 -20.05 8.78 19.54
N ASN A 159 -19.43 8.66 20.72
CA ASN A 159 -18.01 8.28 20.82
C ASN A 159 -17.67 6.83 20.47
N GLY A 160 -18.67 5.95 20.37
CA GLY A 160 -18.48 4.58 19.90
C GLY A 160 -17.90 4.52 18.48
N ASP A 161 -18.23 5.51 17.65
CA ASP A 161 -17.78 5.57 16.26
C ASP A 161 -16.31 6.01 16.14
N PHE A 162 -15.80 6.83 17.07
CA PHE A 162 -14.39 7.27 17.07
C PHE A 162 -13.42 6.11 17.28
N LYS A 163 -13.79 5.08 18.03
CA LYS A 163 -12.96 3.88 18.19
C LYS A 163 -12.78 3.15 16.85
N SER A 164 -13.87 2.98 16.10
CA SER A 164 -13.83 2.35 14.77
C SER A 164 -13.03 3.20 13.76
N LEU A 165 -13.21 4.52 13.80
CA LEU A 165 -12.44 5.45 12.96
C LEU A 165 -10.95 5.49 13.30
N CYS A 166 -10.59 5.44 14.59
CA CYS A 166 -9.20 5.32 15.05
C CYS A 166 -8.57 4.01 14.56
N GLN A 167 -9.30 2.89 14.65
CA GLN A 167 -8.82 1.61 14.14
C GLN A 167 -8.65 1.62 12.62
N SER A 168 -9.62 2.18 11.90
CA SER A 168 -9.60 2.28 10.43
C SER A 168 -8.45 3.16 9.92
N SER A 169 -8.23 4.30 10.57
CA SER A 169 -7.15 5.23 10.22
C SER A 169 -5.77 4.65 10.55
N LYS A 170 -5.59 4.01 11.72
CA LYS A 170 -4.37 3.27 12.06
C LYS A 170 -4.11 2.12 11.07
N PHE A 171 -5.15 1.36 10.71
CA PHE A 171 -5.01 0.29 9.73
C PHE A 171 -4.55 0.84 8.38
N ALA A 172 -5.07 1.98 7.94
CA ALA A 172 -4.61 2.61 6.69
C ALA A 172 -3.11 2.93 6.74
N LEU A 173 -2.65 3.61 7.80
CA LEU A 173 -1.23 3.98 7.96
C LEU A 173 -0.30 2.75 8.03
N TRP A 174 -0.57 1.84 8.97
CA TRP A 174 0.27 0.67 9.19
C TRP A 174 0.16 -0.34 8.04
N GLY A 175 -1.01 -0.43 7.41
CA GLY A 175 -1.21 -1.19 6.18
C GLY A 175 -0.33 -0.68 5.05
N THR A 176 -0.22 0.65 4.87
CA THR A 176 0.69 1.23 3.86
C THR A 176 2.15 0.91 4.17
N LEU A 177 2.56 0.87 5.44
CA LEU A 177 3.90 0.43 5.83
C LEU A 177 4.14 -1.05 5.48
N VAL A 178 3.17 -1.93 5.73
CA VAL A 178 3.25 -3.34 5.32
C VAL A 178 3.34 -3.46 3.79
N VAL A 179 2.55 -2.70 3.05
CA VAL A 179 2.61 -2.64 1.59
C VAL A 179 3.99 -2.19 1.11
N PHE A 180 4.57 -1.15 1.71
CA PHE A 180 5.93 -0.69 1.42
C PHE A 180 6.95 -1.82 1.58
N LEU A 181 6.91 -2.57 2.69
CA LEU A 181 7.81 -3.69 2.94
C LEU A 181 7.62 -4.84 1.93
N LEU A 182 6.36 -5.17 1.60
CA LEU A 182 6.05 -6.21 0.62
C LEU A 182 6.52 -5.83 -0.79
N VAL A 183 6.33 -4.57 -1.20
CA VAL A 183 6.81 -4.05 -2.48
C VAL A 183 8.33 -4.03 -2.52
N GLY A 184 8.99 -3.67 -1.42
CA GLY A 184 10.46 -3.74 -1.28
C GLY A 184 10.99 -5.16 -1.44
N ALA A 185 10.38 -6.12 -0.74
CA ALA A 185 10.71 -7.54 -0.89
C ALA A 185 10.48 -8.03 -2.32
N SER A 186 9.34 -7.67 -2.93
CA SER A 186 9.04 -8.02 -4.32
C SER A 186 10.06 -7.44 -5.31
N THR A 187 10.53 -6.20 -5.07
CA THR A 187 11.56 -5.56 -5.91
C THR A 187 12.87 -6.33 -5.83
N GLY A 188 13.26 -6.77 -4.63
CA GLY A 188 14.43 -7.62 -4.42
C GLY A 188 14.32 -8.96 -5.15
N VAL A 189 13.16 -9.63 -5.05
CA VAL A 189 12.90 -10.89 -5.76
C VAL A 189 12.97 -10.69 -7.28
N THR A 190 12.39 -9.62 -7.82
CA THR A 190 12.48 -9.29 -9.25
C THR A 190 13.92 -9.07 -9.71
N MET A 191 14.73 -8.39 -8.89
CA MET A 191 16.14 -8.15 -9.22
C MET A 191 16.96 -9.45 -9.24
N VAL A 192 16.79 -10.29 -8.23
CA VAL A 192 17.51 -11.58 -8.11
C VAL A 192 17.11 -12.51 -9.25
N THR A 193 15.83 -12.62 -9.57
CA THR A 193 15.35 -13.45 -10.69
C THR A 193 15.90 -12.98 -12.03
N TRP A 194 15.87 -11.66 -12.28
CA TRP A 194 16.40 -11.10 -13.51
C TRP A 194 17.91 -11.36 -13.69
N ILE A 195 18.69 -11.24 -12.61
CA ILE A 195 20.13 -11.55 -12.61
C ILE A 195 20.34 -13.04 -12.87
N ALA A 196 19.59 -13.92 -12.20
CA ALA A 196 19.68 -15.36 -12.38
C ALA A 196 19.36 -15.78 -13.83
N ASP A 197 18.29 -15.22 -14.42
CA ASP A 197 17.91 -15.49 -15.80
C ASP A 197 18.97 -14.98 -16.79
N LYS A 198 19.54 -13.79 -16.56
CA LYS A 198 20.66 -13.29 -17.39
C LYS A 198 21.90 -14.16 -17.26
N TRP A 199 22.21 -14.65 -16.06
CA TRP A 199 23.36 -15.52 -15.86
C TRP A 199 23.17 -16.88 -16.55
N ALA A 200 21.99 -17.49 -16.42
CA ALA A 200 21.64 -18.73 -17.10
C ALA A 200 21.70 -18.59 -18.63
N ALA A 201 21.19 -17.49 -19.19
CA ALA A 201 21.26 -17.21 -20.62
C ALA A 201 22.70 -17.03 -21.12
N ARG A 202 23.59 -16.43 -20.30
CA ARG A 202 25.01 -16.30 -20.62
C ARG A 202 25.73 -17.65 -20.61
N GLN A 203 25.43 -18.52 -19.64
CA GLN A 203 26.01 -19.87 -19.59
C GLN A 203 25.59 -20.69 -20.82
N HIS A 204 24.31 -20.67 -21.17
CA HIS A 204 23.81 -21.38 -22.36
C HIS A 204 24.47 -20.89 -23.66
N ARG A 205 24.76 -19.58 -23.79
CA ARG A 205 25.52 -19.07 -24.95
C ARG A 205 26.94 -19.64 -25.01
N LYS A 206 27.64 -19.66 -23.88
CA LYS A 206 29.00 -20.22 -23.80
C LYS A 206 29.01 -21.72 -24.11
N GLU A 207 28.04 -22.49 -23.61
CA GLU A 207 27.92 -23.92 -23.91
C GLU A 207 27.71 -24.18 -25.40
N VAL A 208 26.85 -23.39 -26.06
CA VAL A 208 26.64 -23.48 -27.51
C VAL A 208 27.91 -23.10 -28.29
N GLU A 209 28.60 -22.02 -27.90
CA GLU A 209 29.87 -21.61 -28.53
C GLU A 209 30.95 -22.69 -28.42
N MET A 210 31.11 -23.31 -27.24
CA MET A 210 32.09 -24.37 -27.01
C MET A 210 31.73 -25.69 -27.70
N GLY A 211 30.44 -26.03 -27.79
CA GLY A 211 29.96 -27.22 -28.50
C GLY A 211 30.04 -27.12 -30.03
N ASN A 212 30.13 -25.90 -30.57
CA ASN A 212 30.26 -25.64 -32.00
C ASN A 212 31.72 -25.51 -32.46
N ILE A 213 32.69 -25.70 -31.56
CA ILE A 213 34.11 -25.81 -31.92
C ILE A 213 34.29 -27.21 -32.54
N PRO A 214 34.61 -27.32 -33.85
CA PRO A 214 34.84 -28.62 -34.46
C PRO A 214 36.02 -29.30 -33.76
N ALA A 215 35.80 -30.51 -33.25
CA ALA A 215 36.83 -31.39 -32.74
C ALA A 215 37.67 -31.91 -33.91
N ASN A 216 38.53 -31.06 -34.48
CA ASN A 216 39.58 -31.48 -35.42
C ASN A 216 40.80 -30.57 -35.31
N LEU A 217 41.94 -31.22 -35.10
CA LEU A 217 43.36 -30.85 -35.23
C LEU A 217 44.09 -31.11 -33.91
N PRO A 218 45.10 -32.01 -33.86
CA PRO A 218 45.99 -32.43 -34.95
C PRO A 218 45.52 -33.60 -35.81
#